data_AF-A0A9P8XTD4-F1
#
_entry.id   AF-A0A9P8XTD4-F1
#
_cell.length_a   1.000
_cell.length_b   1.000
_cell.length_c   1.000
_cell.angle_alpha   90.00
_cell.angle_beta   90.00
_cell.angle_gamma   90.00
#
_symmetry.space_group_name_H-M   'P 1'
#
loop_
_entity.id
_entity.type
_entity.pdbx_description
1 polymer ?
#
loop_
_entity_poly.entity_id
_entity_poly.type
_entity_poly.pdbx_seq_one_letter_code
_entity_poly.pdbx_strand_id
1 'polypeptide(L)'
;TAGTHMQELIAPRSVKFFSAEGYVLGNKTTLEALLHECTGVPVDALRGKPPADFSINERLSWLGQRKTKRPEDLAYCMLGIFDAHMPLIYSEGEEKAFLRLRREI
;
A
#
# COMPACT_ATOMS: atom_id res chain seq x y z
N THR A 1 -1.30 -15.34 7.86
CA THR A 1 -1.67 -14.63 6.61
C THR A 1 -1.14 -13.22 6.72
N ALA A 2 -0.03 -12.95 6.04
CA ALA A 2 0.87 -11.83 6.31
C ALA A 2 0.57 -10.64 5.37
N GLY A 3 0.07 -9.54 5.96
CA GLY A 3 0.55 -8.16 5.80
C GLY A 3 0.91 -7.52 4.45
N THR A 4 0.56 -8.05 3.28
CA THR A 4 1.11 -7.55 1.98
C THR A 4 0.07 -7.05 0.96
N HIS A 5 -0.99 -6.38 1.41
CA HIS A 5 -2.04 -5.90 0.50
C HIS A 5 -1.63 -4.70 -0.39
N MET A 6 -0.55 -3.97 -0.06
CA MET A 6 -0.17 -2.76 -0.81
C MET A 6 0.72 -3.07 -2.02
N GLN A 7 1.71 -3.95 -1.82
CA GLN A 7 2.54 -4.44 -2.92
C GLN A 7 1.70 -5.23 -3.92
N GLU A 8 0.74 -6.04 -3.47
CA GLU A 8 -0.17 -6.78 -4.34
C GLU A 8 -1.13 -5.89 -5.16
N LEU A 9 -1.46 -4.69 -4.66
CA LEU A 9 -2.30 -3.73 -5.40
C LEU A 9 -1.50 -2.95 -6.45
N ILE A 10 -0.25 -2.60 -6.14
CA ILE A 10 0.57 -1.70 -6.96
C ILE A 10 1.45 -2.47 -7.96
N ALA A 11 1.99 -3.64 -7.58
CA ALA A 11 3.02 -4.35 -8.35
C ALA A 11 2.52 -5.11 -9.61
N PRO A 12 1.32 -5.72 -9.65
CA PRO A 12 0.88 -6.43 -10.86
C PRO A 12 0.30 -5.48 -11.91
N ARG A 13 0.68 -5.67 -13.18
CA ARG A 13 0.06 -4.99 -14.34
C ARG A 13 -1.44 -5.27 -14.48
N SER A 14 -1.92 -6.38 -13.91
CA SER A 14 -3.33 -6.76 -13.90
C SER A 14 -3.70 -7.39 -12.56
N VAL A 15 -4.63 -6.77 -11.85
CA VAL A 15 -5.26 -7.32 -10.63
C VAL A 15 -6.74 -7.50 -10.93
N LYS A 16 -7.29 -8.68 -10.62
CA LYS A 16 -8.74 -8.93 -10.61
C LYS A 16 -9.21 -8.93 -9.16
N PHE A 17 -10.27 -8.17 -8.90
CA PHE A 17 -10.86 -8.07 -7.58
C PHE A 17 -12.03 -9.02 -7.48
N PHE A 18 -12.15 -9.67 -6.32
CA PHE A 18 -13.23 -10.59 -6.02
C PHE A 18 -13.94 -10.16 -4.74
N SER A 19 -15.24 -10.42 -4.66
CA SER A 19 -16.00 -10.27 -3.41
C SER A 19 -15.60 -11.36 -2.42
N ALA A 20 -16.02 -11.22 -1.15
CA ALA A 20 -15.77 -12.23 -0.12
C ALA A 20 -16.42 -13.59 -0.48
N GLU A 21 -17.49 -13.55 -1.26
CA GLU A 21 -18.24 -14.70 -1.77
C GLU A 21 -17.64 -15.28 -3.07
N GLY A 22 -16.56 -14.68 -3.59
CA GLY A 22 -15.82 -15.17 -4.75
C GLY A 22 -16.27 -14.64 -6.11
N TYR A 23 -17.17 -13.64 -6.16
CA TYR A 23 -17.62 -13.05 -7.42
C TYR A 23 -16.60 -12.06 -7.97
N VAL A 24 -16.41 -12.03 -9.30
CA VAL A 24 -15.54 -11.04 -9.95
C VAL A 24 -16.17 -9.66 -9.83
N LEU A 25 -15.53 -8.74 -9.11
CA LEU A 25 -15.94 -7.35 -8.98
C LEU A 25 -15.44 -6.47 -10.13
N GLY A 26 -14.32 -6.88 -10.75
CA GLY A 26 -13.71 -6.14 -11.85
C GLY A 26 -12.19 -6.25 -11.84
N ASN A 27 -11.54 -5.36 -12.59
CA ASN A 27 -10.10 -5.21 -12.61
C ASN A 27 -9.67 -3.81 -12.14
N LYS A 28 -8.37 -3.60 -12.05
CA LYS A 28 -7.76 -2.33 -11.61
C LYS A 28 -8.24 -1.12 -12.41
N THR A 29 -8.47 -1.26 -13.72
CA THR A 29 -8.95 -0.19 -14.60
C THR A 29 -10.44 0.10 -14.38
N THR A 30 -11.28 -0.94 -14.28
CA THR A 30 -12.73 -0.75 -14.09
C THR A 30 -13.07 -0.20 -12.71
N LEU A 31 -12.20 -0.42 -11.72
CA LEU A 31 -12.40 0.00 -10.33
C LEU A 31 -11.49 1.16 -9.93
N GLU A 32 -10.76 1.80 -10.86
CA GLU A 32 -9.75 2.81 -10.50
C GLU A 32 -10.32 4.00 -9.73
N ALA A 33 -11.53 4.46 -10.09
CA ALA A 33 -12.21 5.56 -9.39
C ALA A 33 -12.61 5.16 -7.96
N LEU A 34 -13.18 3.95 -7.80
CA LEU A 34 -13.58 3.42 -6.49
C LEU A 34 -12.36 3.14 -5.60
N LEU A 35 -11.28 2.60 -6.19
CA LEU A 35 -10.02 2.38 -5.48
C LEU A 35 -9.41 3.71 -5.05
N HIS A 36 -9.43 4.74 -5.90
CA HIS A 36 -8.97 6.07 -5.53
C HIS A 36 -9.78 6.64 -4.35
N GLU A 37 -11.10 6.56 -4.41
CA GLU A 37 -12.00 7.04 -3.35
C GLU A 37 -11.80 6.30 -2.03
N CYS A 38 -11.69 4.97 -2.07
CA CYS A 38 -11.52 4.15 -0.86
C CYS A 38 -10.11 4.20 -0.26
N THR A 39 -9.06 4.33 -1.09
CA THR A 39 -7.67 4.19 -0.63
C THR A 39 -6.86 5.48 -0.63
N GLY A 40 -7.33 6.52 -1.31
CA GLY A 40 -6.60 7.77 -1.53
C GLY A 40 -5.43 7.64 -2.53
N VAL A 41 -5.19 6.46 -3.10
CA VAL A 41 -4.10 6.25 -4.07
C VAL A 41 -4.47 6.93 -5.40
N PRO A 42 -3.60 7.79 -5.98
CA PRO A 42 -3.85 8.43 -7.27
C PRO A 42 -4.11 7.41 -8.38
N VAL A 43 -5.04 7.74 -9.28
CA VAL A 43 -5.36 6.90 -10.46
C VAL A 43 -4.12 6.64 -11.31
N ASP A 44 -3.21 7.61 -11.43
CA ASP A 44 -1.95 7.43 -12.16
C ASP A 44 -1.06 6.32 -11.56
N ALA A 45 -0.98 6.24 -10.23
CA ALA A 45 -0.26 5.17 -9.55
C ALA A 45 -0.97 3.82 -9.78
N LEU A 46 -2.30 3.79 -9.81
CA LEU A 46 -3.07 2.59 -10.15
C LEU A 46 -2.83 2.16 -11.60
N ARG A 47 -2.65 3.10 -12.53
CA ARG A 47 -2.33 2.83 -13.95
C ARG A 47 -0.86 2.44 -14.20
N GLY A 48 -0.04 2.40 -13.15
CA GLY A 48 1.35 1.92 -13.23
C GLY A 48 2.40 3.02 -13.31
N LYS A 49 2.05 4.28 -13.03
CA LYS A 49 3.05 5.33 -12.81
C LYS A 49 3.94 4.94 -11.62
N PRO A 50 5.28 5.02 -11.74
CA PRO A 50 6.18 4.67 -10.65
C PRO A 50 5.88 5.45 -9.37
N PRO A 51 5.85 4.82 -8.19
CA PRO A 51 5.68 5.53 -6.91
C PRO A 51 6.73 6.63 -6.68
N ALA A 52 7.95 6.47 -7.22
CA ALA A 52 9.02 7.45 -7.14
C ALA A 52 8.67 8.82 -7.76
N ASP A 53 7.70 8.87 -8.67
CA ASP A 53 7.24 10.12 -9.30
C ASP A 53 6.29 10.94 -8.39
N PHE A 54 5.93 10.40 -7.22
CA PHE A 54 5.07 11.06 -6.23
C PHE A 54 5.90 11.53 -5.04
N SER A 55 5.52 12.67 -4.45
CA SER A 55 6.21 13.19 -3.28
C SER A 55 6.12 12.24 -2.09
N ILE A 56 7.04 12.38 -1.14
CA ILE A 56 7.04 11.57 0.09
C ILE A 56 5.70 11.74 0.84
N ASN A 57 5.19 12.96 0.95
CA ASN A 57 3.93 13.24 1.64
C ASN A 57 2.73 12.62 0.93
N GLU A 58 2.69 12.64 -0.41
CA GLU A 58 1.65 11.94 -1.16
C GLU A 58 1.72 10.43 -0.95
N ARG A 59 2.91 9.84 -1.02
CA ARG A 59 3.07 8.41 -0.76
C ARG A 59 2.62 8.05 0.65
N LEU A 60 3.01 8.84 1.66
CA LEU A 60 2.59 8.66 3.05
C LEU A 60 1.06 8.75 3.22
N SER A 61 0.37 9.58 2.45
CA SER A 61 -1.09 9.71 2.53
C SER A 61 -1.84 8.45 2.08
N TRP A 62 -1.21 7.58 1.29
CA TRP A 62 -1.80 6.31 0.81
C TRP A 62 -2.07 5.29 1.93
N LEU A 63 -1.61 5.58 3.15
CA LEU A 63 -1.87 4.79 4.36
C LEU A 63 -3.16 5.19 5.09
N GLY A 64 -3.73 6.37 4.82
CA GLY A 64 -4.64 7.08 5.73
C GLY A 64 -5.96 6.39 6.09
N GLN A 65 -6.34 5.30 5.41
CA GLN A 65 -7.55 4.53 5.72
C GLN A 65 -7.26 3.04 6.00
N ARG A 66 -5.99 2.64 6.05
CA ARG A 66 -5.64 1.21 6.15
C ARG A 66 -5.77 0.73 7.59
N LYS A 67 -6.44 -0.40 7.76
CA LYS A 67 -6.42 -1.20 9.00
C LYS A 67 -5.51 -2.39 8.79
N THR A 68 -4.44 -2.46 9.55
CA THR A 68 -3.55 -3.62 9.58
C THR A 68 -3.84 -4.49 10.79
N LYS A 69 -3.44 -5.77 10.72
CA LYS A 69 -3.59 -6.70 11.85
C LYS A 69 -2.62 -6.36 12.98
N ARG A 70 -1.41 -5.89 12.62
CA ARG A 70 -0.42 -5.41 13.56
C ARG A 70 -0.11 -3.94 13.30
N PRO A 71 0.08 -3.13 14.35
CA PRO A 71 0.35 -1.70 14.21
C PRO A 71 1.61 -1.43 13.36
N GLU A 72 2.68 -2.23 13.51
CA GLU A 72 3.92 -2.10 12.71
C GLU A 72 3.75 -2.40 11.22
N ASP A 73 2.73 -3.17 10.82
CA ASP A 73 2.50 -3.53 9.41
C ASP A 73 2.18 -2.28 8.56
N LEU A 74 1.69 -1.18 9.16
CA LEU A 74 1.45 0.07 8.44
C LEU A 74 2.75 0.65 7.88
N ALA A 75 3.84 0.64 8.68
CA ALA A 75 5.15 1.08 8.22
C ALA A 75 5.72 0.11 7.17
N TYR A 76 5.56 -1.20 7.38
CA TYR A 76 6.13 -2.21 6.49
C TYR A 76 5.45 -2.27 5.12
N CYS A 77 4.16 -1.95 5.03
CA CYS A 77 3.45 -1.82 3.75
C CYS A 77 4.10 -0.76 2.83
N MET A 78 4.82 0.21 3.40
CA MET A 78 5.44 1.31 2.66
C MET A 78 6.83 1.01 2.11
N LEU A 79 7.47 -0.07 2.55
CA LEU A 79 8.81 -0.43 2.10
C LEU A 79 8.88 -0.56 0.58
N GLY A 80 7.89 -1.20 -0.03
CA GLY A 80 7.84 -1.34 -1.50
C GLY A 80 7.48 -0.05 -2.24
N ILE A 81 6.91 0.95 -1.57
CA ILE A 81 6.55 2.25 -2.17
C ILE A 81 7.73 3.23 -2.11
N PHE A 82 8.55 3.11 -1.09
CA PHE A 82 9.76 3.90 -0.93
C PHE A 82 11.02 3.23 -1.43
N ASP A 83 10.94 1.97 -1.90
CA ASP A 83 12.11 1.15 -2.24
C ASP A 83 13.11 1.06 -1.06
N ALA A 84 12.55 1.01 0.15
CA ALA A 84 13.30 1.02 1.41
C ALA A 84 13.54 -0.40 1.91
N HIS A 85 14.72 -0.65 2.48
CA HIS A 85 15.11 -1.94 3.00
C HIS A 85 15.42 -1.86 4.51
N MET A 86 14.54 -2.46 5.33
CA MET A 86 14.78 -2.56 6.77
C MET A 86 14.28 -3.91 7.32
N PRO A 87 14.92 -4.46 8.38
CA PRO A 87 14.43 -5.68 9.04
C PRO A 87 13.01 -5.54 9.61
N LEU A 88 12.17 -6.55 9.39
CA LEU A 88 10.86 -6.66 10.05
C LEU A 88 11.05 -7.12 11.51
N ILE A 89 10.73 -6.24 12.45
CA ILE A 89 10.78 -6.51 13.89
C ILE A 89 9.37 -6.48 14.44
N TYR A 90 8.75 -7.66 14.52
CA TYR A 90 7.43 -7.78 15.12
C TYR A 90 7.45 -7.44 16.61
N SER A 91 6.37 -6.82 17.06
CA SER A 91 6.23 -6.26 18.41
C SER A 91 7.07 -5.01 18.70
N GLU A 92 7.73 -4.41 17.69
CA GLU A 92 8.39 -3.09 17.88
C GLU A 92 7.37 -1.95 18.04
N GLY A 93 6.15 -2.14 17.53
CA GLY A 93 5.08 -1.15 17.51
C GLY A 93 5.17 -0.19 16.32
N GLU A 94 4.04 0.44 15.99
CA GLU A 94 3.92 1.35 14.84
C GLU A 94 4.93 2.50 14.88
N GLU A 95 5.03 3.20 16.00
CA GLU A 95 5.89 4.39 16.12
C GLU A 95 7.36 4.08 15.84
N LYS A 96 7.89 2.97 16.37
CA LYS A 96 9.28 2.55 16.14
C LYS A 96 9.50 2.11 14.71
N ALA A 97 8.55 1.36 14.14
CA ALA A 97 8.62 0.93 12.75
C ALA A 97 8.61 2.14 11.79
N PHE A 98 7.74 3.14 12.02
CA PHE A 98 7.71 4.38 11.24
C PHE A 98 8.96 5.24 11.43
N LEU A 99 9.50 5.32 12.64
CA LEU A 99 10.74 6.06 12.88
C LEU A 99 11.90 5.48 12.08
N ARG A 100 11.99 4.15 11.99
CA ARG A 100 13.00 3.47 11.18
C ARG A 100 12.75 3.70 9.70
N LEU A 101 11.50 3.56 9.23
CA LEU A 101 11.13 3.88 7.85
C LEU A 101 11.56 5.31 7.46
N ARG A 102 11.29 6.30 8.32
CA ARG A 102 11.69 7.70 8.08
C ARG A 102 13.21 7.94 8.01
N ARG A 103 14.03 7.00 8.48
CA ARG A 103 15.50 7.08 8.36
C ARG A 103 16.01 6.52 7.02
N GLU A 104 15.21 5.68 6.37
CA GLU A 104 15.55 5.05 5.09
C GLU A 104 15.12 5.90 3.88
N ILE A 105 14.25 6.91 4.07
CA ILE A 105 13.60 7.69 2.99
C ILE A 105 13.95 9.18 3.00
#